data_AF-A0A933LPM8-F1
#
_entry.id   AF-A0A933LPM8-F1
#
_cell.length_a   1.000
_cell.length_b   1.000
_cell.length_c   1.000
_cell.angle_alpha   90.00
_cell.angle_beta   90.00
_cell.angle_gamma   90.00
#
_symmetry.space_group_name_H-M   'P 1'
#
loop_
_entity.id
_entity.type
_entity.pdbx_description
1 polymer ?
#
loop_
_entity_poly.entity_id
_entity_poly.type
_entity_poly.pdbx_seq_one_letter_code
_entity_poly.pdbx_strand_id
1 'polypeptide(L)'
;MTGARPARMEPEMHETHAMREVNVCVDGLDLPFDLAGSLARQLAWHVARQAGGEAMPLAWFDRKAGRECPVVPECMHKPGWLAYARGHGGDLSIVVNEGEYVFVFCVVKGL
;
A
#
# COMPACT_ATOMS: atom_id res chain seq x y z
N MET A 1 -11.74 -5.40 -52.09
CA MET A 1 -11.17 -4.20 -51.43
C MET A 1 -11.48 -4.29 -49.94
N THR A 2 -10.44 -4.12 -49.13
CA THR A 2 -10.24 -4.39 -47.70
C THR A 2 -11.43 -4.16 -46.77
N GLY A 3 -11.87 -5.22 -46.09
CA GLY A 3 -12.76 -5.14 -44.93
C GLY A 3 -12.02 -4.54 -43.72
N ALA A 4 -12.65 -3.58 -43.06
CA ALA A 4 -12.11 -2.89 -41.91
C ALA A 4 -11.77 -3.87 -40.77
N ARG A 5 -10.58 -3.73 -40.19
CA ARG A 5 -10.20 -4.41 -38.94
C ARG A 5 -11.11 -3.91 -37.81
N PRO A 6 -11.63 -4.78 -36.92
CA PRO A 6 -12.30 -4.31 -35.72
C PRO A 6 -11.32 -3.51 -34.86
N ALA A 7 -11.82 -2.44 -34.25
CA ALA A 7 -11.07 -1.60 -33.34
C ALA A 7 -10.45 -2.49 -32.24
N ARG A 8 -9.14 -2.33 -32.04
CA ARG A 8 -8.42 -2.85 -30.87
C ARG A 8 -9.11 -2.24 -29.65
N MET A 9 -9.78 -3.07 -28.84
CA MET A 9 -10.16 -2.63 -27.49
C MET A 9 -8.87 -2.36 -26.73
N GLU A 10 -8.57 -1.08 -26.52
CA GLU A 10 -7.50 -0.67 -25.62
C GLU A 10 -7.89 -1.13 -24.22
N PRO A 11 -6.99 -1.75 -23.44
CA PRO A 11 -7.31 -2.14 -22.07
C PRO A 11 -7.71 -0.87 -21.32
N GLU A 12 -8.86 -0.90 -20.64
CA GLU A 12 -9.24 0.15 -19.71
C GLU A 12 -8.09 0.35 -18.73
N MET A 13 -7.37 1.45 -18.92
CA MET A 13 -6.27 1.87 -18.06
C MET A 13 -6.90 2.10 -16.71
N HIS A 14 -6.81 1.11 -15.82
CA HIS A 14 -7.24 1.23 -14.43
C HIS A 14 -6.75 2.57 -13.92
N GLU A 15 -7.70 3.44 -13.59
CA GLU A 15 -7.46 4.73 -12.98
C GLU A 15 -6.40 4.52 -11.92
N THR A 16 -5.25 5.19 -12.06
CA THR A 16 -4.19 5.13 -11.06
C THR A 16 -4.69 5.89 -9.85
N HIS A 17 -5.59 5.29 -9.08
CA HIS A 17 -6.07 5.87 -7.85
C HIS A 17 -4.86 6.04 -6.94
N ALA A 18 -4.57 7.28 -6.60
CA ALA A 18 -3.52 7.59 -5.65
C ALA A 18 -3.77 6.80 -4.36
N MET A 19 -2.74 6.10 -3.90
CA MET A 19 -2.78 5.38 -2.62
C MET A 19 -3.17 6.36 -1.52
N ARG A 20 -4.26 6.04 -0.81
CA ARG A 20 -4.74 6.84 0.31
C ARG A 20 -3.71 6.73 1.43
N GLU A 21 -3.38 7.83 2.07
CA GLU A 21 -2.40 7.86 3.15
C GLU A 21 -3.05 8.28 4.46
N VAL A 22 -2.79 7.51 5.52
CA VAL A 22 -3.16 7.82 6.90
C VAL A 22 -1.88 8.06 7.69
N ASN A 23 -1.68 9.29 8.13
CA ASN A 23 -0.56 9.68 8.97
C ASN A 23 -0.95 9.55 10.45
N VAL A 24 -0.08 8.94 11.25
CA VAL A 24 -0.29 8.69 12.67
C VAL A 24 0.96 9.11 13.43
N CYS A 25 0.79 9.93 14.47
CA CYS A 25 1.86 10.30 15.38
C CYS A 25 1.60 9.71 16.76
N VAL A 26 2.62 9.10 17.34
CA VAL A 26 2.62 8.56 18.70
C VAL A 26 3.76 9.23 19.47
N ASP A 27 3.39 10.11 20.39
CA ASP A 27 4.33 10.87 21.22
C ASP A 27 4.43 10.28 22.63
N GLY A 28 5.57 10.51 23.29
CA GLY A 28 5.82 10.09 24.67
C GLY A 28 6.14 8.60 24.84
N LEU A 29 6.34 7.88 23.74
CA LEU A 29 6.73 6.47 23.72
C LEU A 29 7.74 6.21 22.60
N ASP A 30 8.86 5.55 22.90
CA ASP A 30 9.72 4.97 21.86
C ASP A 30 9.01 3.76 21.25
N LEU A 31 8.38 3.97 20.10
CA LEU A 31 7.48 3.00 19.49
C LEU A 31 8.29 1.84 18.87
N PRO A 32 8.13 0.58 19.32
CA PRO A 32 8.76 -0.56 18.66
C PRO A 32 7.96 -1.00 17.43
N PHE A 33 8.64 -1.65 16.47
CA PHE A 33 8.07 -2.09 15.19
C PHE A 33 6.77 -2.90 15.35
N ASP A 34 6.73 -3.86 16.27
CA ASP A 34 5.56 -4.74 16.45
C ASP A 34 4.32 -3.97 16.92
N LEU A 35 4.52 -2.93 17.74
CA LEU A 35 3.43 -2.07 18.19
C LEU A 35 2.98 -1.14 17.07
N ALA A 36 3.91 -0.54 16.30
CA ALA A 36 3.60 0.24 15.12
C ALA A 36 2.81 -0.56 14.09
N GLY A 37 3.22 -1.81 13.82
CA GLY A 37 2.52 -2.71 12.90
C GLY A 37 1.14 -3.13 13.40
N SER A 38 0.98 -3.31 14.71
CA SER A 38 -0.33 -3.61 15.31
C SER A 38 -1.29 -2.42 15.24
N LEU A 39 -0.79 -1.20 15.43
CA LEU A 39 -1.55 0.04 15.23
C LEU A 39 -1.98 0.19 13.77
N ALA A 40 -1.05 0.01 12.84
CA ALA A 40 -1.31 0.10 11.41
C ALA A 40 -2.34 -0.91 10.92
N ARG A 41 -2.26 -2.17 11.36
CA ARG A 41 -3.27 -3.20 11.03
C ARG A 41 -4.66 -2.83 11.53
N GLN A 42 -4.77 -2.33 12.77
CA GLN A 42 -6.06 -1.94 13.33
C GLN A 42 -6.70 -0.80 12.55
N LEU A 43 -5.90 0.21 12.17
CA LEU A 43 -6.38 1.32 11.34
C LEU A 43 -6.80 0.84 9.94
N ALA A 44 -5.99 0.00 9.31
CA ALA A 44 -6.30 -0.55 7.99
C ALA A 44 -7.60 -1.38 8.02
N TRP A 45 -7.77 -2.23 9.03
CA TRP A 45 -9.02 -2.97 9.23
C TRP A 45 -10.22 -2.07 9.47
N HIS A 46 -10.08 -1.00 10.26
CA HIS A 46 -11.17 -0.05 10.44
C HIS A 46 -11.57 0.59 9.11
N VAL A 47 -10.59 1.08 8.33
CA VAL A 47 -10.83 1.67 7.01
C VAL A 47 -11.50 0.67 6.06
N ALA A 48 -11.03 -0.57 6.02
CA ALA A 48 -11.60 -1.61 5.16
C ALA A 48 -13.04 -1.95 5.56
N ARG A 49 -13.32 -2.07 6.86
CA ARG A 49 -14.67 -2.35 7.38
C ARG A 49 -15.68 -1.25 7.04
N GLN A 50 -15.26 0.02 7.09
CA GLN A 50 -16.10 1.14 6.65
C GLN A 50 -16.47 1.03 5.16
N ALA A 51 -15.61 0.39 4.36
CA ALA A 51 -15.83 0.14 2.94
C ALA A 51 -16.50 -1.22 2.66
N GLY A 52 -16.96 -1.96 3.67
CA GLY A 52 -17.54 -3.31 3.50
C GLY A 52 -16.53 -4.35 3.04
N GLY A 53 -15.25 -4.19 3.39
CA GLY A 53 -14.16 -5.03 2.92
C GLY A 53 -13.17 -5.47 4.00
N GLU A 54 -12.08 -6.06 3.54
CA GLU A 54 -10.94 -6.51 4.35
C GLU A 54 -9.65 -5.82 3.91
N ALA A 55 -8.71 -5.61 4.83
CA ALA A 55 -7.39 -5.08 4.52
C ALA A 55 -6.36 -6.21 4.47
N MET A 56 -5.69 -6.35 3.34
CA MET A 56 -4.60 -7.30 3.13
C MET A 56 -3.25 -6.57 3.18
N PRO A 57 -2.30 -6.96 4.06
CA PRO A 57 -0.97 -6.36 4.07
C PRO A 57 -0.17 -6.75 2.83
N LEU A 58 0.51 -5.78 2.23
CA LEU A 58 1.33 -5.99 1.03
C LEU A 58 2.81 -5.73 1.27
N ALA A 59 3.13 -4.65 1.97
CA ALA A 59 4.51 -4.25 2.19
C ALA A 59 4.68 -3.43 3.47
N TRP A 60 5.91 -3.34 3.96
CA TRP A 60 6.26 -2.45 5.05
C TRP A 60 7.71 -1.96 4.96
N PHE A 61 7.98 -0.85 5.63
CA PHE A 61 9.30 -0.26 5.82
C PHE A 61 9.49 0.13 7.29
N ASP A 62 10.65 -0.23 7.83
CA ASP A 62 11.14 0.12 9.16
C ASP A 62 12.41 0.95 8.96
N ARG A 63 12.28 2.28 9.13
CA ARG A 63 13.39 3.21 8.98
C ARG A 63 14.44 3.04 10.08
N LYS A 64 14.03 2.68 11.31
CA LYS A 64 14.96 2.52 12.44
C LYS A 64 15.92 1.36 12.22
N ALA A 65 15.39 0.25 11.70
CA ALA A 65 16.18 -0.94 11.41
C ALA A 65 16.75 -0.95 9.99
N GLY A 66 16.37 0.01 9.12
CA GLY A 66 16.76 0.02 7.71
C GLY A 66 16.25 -1.21 6.95
N ARG A 67 15.07 -1.70 7.31
CA ARG A 67 14.50 -2.95 6.79
C ARG A 67 13.19 -2.70 6.05
N GLU A 68 12.92 -3.57 5.09
CA GLU A 68 11.71 -3.55 4.29
C GLU A 68 11.25 -4.97 3.98
N CYS A 69 9.97 -5.08 3.61
CA CYS A 69 9.43 -6.30 3.05
C CYS A 69 8.31 -5.97 2.06
N PRO A 70 8.26 -6.65 0.90
CA PRO A 70 9.29 -7.55 0.40
C PRO A 70 10.58 -6.80 0.03
N VAL A 71 11.72 -7.48 0.15
CA VAL A 71 13.01 -6.96 -0.36
C VAL A 71 13.02 -7.22 -1.86
N VAL A 72 12.76 -6.16 -2.63
CA VAL A 72 12.66 -6.24 -4.10
C VAL A 72 13.74 -5.36 -4.70
N PRO A 73 14.71 -5.92 -5.44
CA PRO A 73 15.65 -5.12 -6.22
C PRO A 73 14.88 -4.33 -7.28
N GLU A 74 14.95 -3.00 -7.22
CA GLU A 74 14.29 -2.11 -8.17
C GLU A 74 15.31 -1.10 -8.72
N CYS A 75 15.30 -0.90 -10.05
CA CYS A 75 16.28 -0.09 -10.76
C CYS A 75 15.74 1.31 -11.15
N MET A 76 14.56 1.70 -10.67
CA MET A 76 13.77 2.82 -11.17
C MET A 76 13.42 3.82 -10.07
N HIS A 77 14.44 4.37 -9.40
CA HIS A 77 14.37 5.58 -8.56
C HIS A 77 13.34 5.53 -7.42
N LYS A 78 12.74 4.37 -7.13
CA LYS A 78 11.73 4.18 -6.08
C LYS A 78 12.14 3.01 -5.17
N PRO A 79 11.75 3.01 -3.90
CA PRO A 79 11.96 1.84 -3.05
C PRO A 79 11.20 0.63 -3.63
N GLY A 80 11.88 -0.50 -3.79
CA GLY A 80 11.31 -1.68 -4.46
C GLY A 80 10.10 -2.25 -3.75
N TRP A 81 10.07 -2.22 -2.41
CA TRP A 81 8.90 -2.61 -1.61
C TRP A 81 7.65 -1.78 -1.93
N LEU A 82 7.83 -0.48 -2.20
CA LEU A 82 6.73 0.43 -2.51
C LEU A 82 6.24 0.23 -3.95
N ALA A 83 7.16 0.00 -4.88
CA ALA A 83 6.82 -0.37 -6.26
C ALA A 83 6.04 -1.70 -6.30
N TYR A 84 6.49 -2.69 -5.53
CA TYR A 84 5.80 -3.97 -5.36
C TYR A 84 4.37 -3.76 -4.84
N ALA A 85 4.19 -3.01 -3.75
CA ALA A 85 2.88 -2.80 -3.16
C ALA A 85 1.90 -2.15 -4.15
N ARG A 86 2.34 -1.12 -4.89
CA ARG A 86 1.52 -0.49 -5.93
C ARG A 86 1.13 -1.46 -7.04
N GLY A 87 2.08 -2.28 -7.49
CA GLY A 87 1.83 -3.31 -8.51
C GLY A 87 0.86 -4.41 -8.08
N HIS A 88 0.66 -4.61 -6.77
CA HIS A 88 -0.25 -5.61 -6.20
C HIS A 88 -1.55 -4.99 -5.65
N GLY A 89 -1.92 -3.80 -6.13
CA GLY A 89 -3.19 -3.15 -5.78
C GLY A 89 -3.17 -2.41 -4.44
N GLY A 90 -1.98 -2.08 -3.91
CA GLY A 90 -1.85 -1.28 -2.70
C GLY A 90 -2.49 0.09 -2.85
N ASP A 91 -3.53 0.34 -2.06
CA ASP A 91 -4.40 1.51 -2.15
C ASP A 91 -4.53 2.26 -0.82
N LEU A 92 -3.90 1.75 0.25
CA LEU A 92 -3.86 2.34 1.58
C LEU A 92 -2.45 2.24 2.20
N SER A 93 -1.84 3.37 2.56
CA SER A 93 -0.66 3.44 3.40
C SER A 93 -1.00 3.97 4.80
N ILE A 94 -0.44 3.32 5.82
CA ILE A 94 -0.38 3.85 7.18
C ILE A 94 1.07 4.28 7.44
N VAL A 95 1.27 5.57 7.63
CA VAL A 95 2.58 6.21 7.87
C VAL A 95 2.64 6.59 9.34
N VAL A 96 3.57 6.02 10.09
CA VAL A 96 3.71 6.23 11.53
C VAL A 96 4.97 7.04 11.82
N ASN A 97 4.84 8.08 12.64
CA ASN A 97 5.92 8.96 13.10
C ASN A 97 6.79 9.48 11.94
N GLU A 98 6.17 10.22 11.02
CA GLU A 98 6.86 10.84 9.86
C GLU A 98 7.67 9.83 9.02
N GLY A 99 7.09 8.64 8.81
CA GLY A 99 7.74 7.56 8.05
C GLY A 99 8.86 6.85 8.81
N GLU A 100 8.86 6.89 10.14
CA GLU A 100 9.62 5.93 10.95
C GLU A 100 9.20 4.50 10.61
N TYR A 101 7.90 4.29 10.44
CA TYR A 101 7.34 3.06 9.92
C TYR A 101 6.32 3.37 8.82
N VAL A 102 6.31 2.56 7.78
CA VAL A 102 5.29 2.61 6.73
C VAL A 102 4.73 1.21 6.51
N PHE A 103 3.41 1.08 6.45
CA PHE A 103 2.72 -0.17 6.16
C PHE A 103 1.73 0.05 5.02
N VAL A 104 1.77 -0.79 4.00
CA VAL A 104 0.90 -0.69 2.82
C VAL A 104 -0.04 -1.88 2.78
N PHE A 105 -1.30 -1.58 2.52
CA PHE A 105 -2.40 -2.54 2.44
C PHE A 105 -3.15 -2.38 1.11
N CYS A 106 -3.80 -3.46 0.69
CA CYS A 106 -4.87 -3.46 -0.29
C CYS A 106 -6.21 -3.64 0.44
N VAL A 107 -7.15 -2.74 0.22
CA VAL A 107 -8.52 -2.84 0.72
C VAL A 107 -9.37 -3.58 -0.32
N VAL A 108 -9.66 -4.84 -0.04
CA VAL A 108 -10.50 -5.69 -0.89
C VAL A 108 -11.94 -5.57 -0.43
N LYS A 109 -12.84 -5.12 -1.30
CA LYS A 109 -14.27 -5.07 -1.00
C LYS A 109 -14.87 -6.48 -1.08
N GLY A 110 -15.72 -6.84 -0.11
CA GLY A 110 -16.51 -8.06 -0.21
C GLY A 110 -17.49 -7.95 -1.40
N LEU A 111 -17.57 -9.00 -2.22
CA LEU A 111 -18.59 -9.16 -3.26
C LEU A 111 -20.00 -9.23 -2.67
#